data_AF-A0A8K0WEL8-F1
#
_entry.id   AF-A0A8K0WEL8-F1
#
_cell.length_a   1.000
_cell.length_b   1.000
_cell.length_c   1.000
_cell.angle_alpha   90.00
_cell.angle_beta   90.00
_cell.angle_gamma   90.00
#
_symmetry.space_group_name_H-M   'P 1'
#
loop_
_entity.id
_entity.type
_entity.pdbx_description
1 polymer ?
#
loop_
_entity_poly.entity_id
_entity_poly.type
_entity_poly.pdbx_seq_one_letter_code
_entity_poly.pdbx_strand_id
1 'polypeptide(L)'
;MEDPPFDERMLKTLHDFRDSNITLVEWETPLLRRLGYPLASKPDFLFLVPDEQIQDARNIAIANGLLDSDRPRSYIAEHSNKCFRFTFGGPGYRLILLPLSWTGIKKEELIEVENTQLPCSISTVPVPSFCAAYLRIIMQEKPGSKIYFIATADLLGVITYSMFDASYEGSYMPKPGDDDYVVDEEKDALELENAIRTIKGWNFTQDTEWARDIMLQLISGTLQYESLPGMRGARTSQE
;
A
#
# COMPACT_ATOMS: atom_id res chain seq x y z
N MET A 1 2.55 25.41 -7.07
CA MET A 1 1.71 24.20 -7.02
C MET A 1 0.57 24.61 -6.12
N GLU A 2 -0.58 24.97 -6.69
CA GLU A 2 -1.72 25.44 -5.91
C GLU A 2 -2.33 24.25 -5.19
N ASP A 3 -2.50 24.34 -3.88
CA ASP A 3 -3.24 23.36 -3.11
C ASP A 3 -4.66 23.28 -3.70
N PRO A 4 -5.14 22.09 -4.08
CA PRO A 4 -6.48 21.98 -4.63
C PRO A 4 -7.46 22.47 -3.56
N PRO A 5 -8.44 23.32 -3.92
CA PRO A 5 -9.46 23.75 -2.98
C PRO A 5 -10.14 22.47 -2.46
N PHE A 6 -9.91 22.19 -1.17
CA PHE A 6 -10.51 21.05 -0.52
C PHE A 6 -12.03 21.15 -0.69
N ASP A 7 -12.64 20.14 -1.31
CA ASP A 7 -14.08 20.07 -1.47
C ASP A 7 -14.72 20.12 -0.07
N GLU A 8 -15.63 21.08 0.15
CA GLU A 8 -16.28 21.30 1.45
C GLU A 8 -16.95 20.03 1.99
N ARG A 9 -17.49 19.18 1.10
CA ARG A 9 -18.11 17.89 1.46
C ARG A 9 -17.06 16.91 1.96
N MET A 10 -15.88 16.90 1.34
CA MET A 10 -14.78 16.05 1.77
C MET A 10 -14.24 16.51 3.14
N LEU A 11 -14.04 17.82 3.34
CA LEU A 11 -13.65 18.36 4.65
C LEU A 11 -14.65 18.01 5.73
N LYS A 12 -15.95 18.22 5.45
CA LYS A 12 -17.02 17.87 6.38
C LYS A 12 -17.03 16.37 6.69
N THR A 13 -16.81 15.52 5.68
CA THR A 13 -16.69 14.07 5.87
C THR A 13 -15.54 13.70 6.81
N LEU A 14 -14.37 14.32 6.66
CA LEU A 14 -13.24 14.06 7.57
C LEU A 14 -13.48 14.58 9.00
N HIS A 15 -14.18 15.71 9.14
CA HIS A 15 -14.63 16.20 10.45
C HIS A 15 -15.59 15.22 11.12
N ASP A 16 -16.61 14.76 10.39
CA ASP A 16 -17.60 13.83 10.94
C ASP A 16 -16.98 12.45 11.23
N PHE A 17 -15.96 12.02 10.48
CA PHE A 17 -15.15 10.85 10.81
C PHE A 17 -14.43 11.01 12.16
N ARG A 18 -13.77 12.15 12.38
CA ARG A 18 -13.14 12.44 13.67
C ARG A 18 -14.18 12.45 14.79
N ASP A 19 -15.28 13.18 14.61
CA ASP A 19 -16.29 13.36 15.66
C ASP A 19 -17.00 12.04 16.00
N SER A 20 -17.04 11.10 15.05
CA SER A 20 -17.54 9.73 15.23
C SER A 20 -16.47 8.72 15.66
N ASN A 21 -15.23 9.16 15.91
CA ASN A 21 -14.06 8.31 16.24
C ASN A 21 -13.81 7.17 15.23
N ILE A 22 -14.03 7.46 13.93
CA ILE A 22 -13.66 6.55 12.85
C ILE A 22 -12.14 6.48 12.76
N THR A 23 -11.59 5.29 12.91
CA THR A 23 -10.16 5.04 12.72
C THR A 23 -9.87 4.97 11.23
N LEU A 24 -8.97 5.82 10.76
CA LEU A 24 -8.51 5.85 9.37
C LEU A 24 -7.06 5.40 9.32
N VAL A 25 -6.78 4.34 8.56
CA VAL A 25 -5.41 3.88 8.30
C VAL A 25 -5.07 4.17 6.85
N GLU A 26 -3.99 4.92 6.63
CA GLU A 26 -3.50 5.27 5.29
C GLU A 26 -3.21 4.01 4.46
N TRP A 27 -3.61 4.01 3.18
CA TRP A 27 -3.46 2.84 2.30
C TRP A 27 -3.03 3.19 0.88
N GLU A 28 -2.42 2.24 0.17
CA GLU A 28 -1.93 2.37 -1.22
C GLU A 28 -1.07 3.62 -1.45
N THR A 29 -1.32 4.45 -2.47
CA THR A 29 -0.39 5.52 -2.90
C THR A 29 0.08 6.42 -1.75
N PRO A 30 -0.79 6.94 -0.87
CA PRO A 30 -0.36 7.64 0.35
C PRO A 30 0.61 6.84 1.24
N LEU A 31 0.28 5.57 1.56
CA LEU A 31 1.12 4.69 2.39
C LEU A 31 2.46 4.37 1.70
N LEU A 32 2.42 3.99 0.42
CA LEU A 32 3.61 3.68 -0.38
C LEU A 32 4.61 4.84 -0.36
N ARG A 33 4.13 6.08 -0.51
CA ARG A 33 4.96 7.28 -0.41
C ARG A 33 5.55 7.47 0.98
N ARG A 34 4.76 7.23 2.03
CA ARG A 34 5.27 7.30 3.42
C ARG A 34 6.37 6.28 3.67
N LEU A 35 6.27 5.11 3.05
CA LEU A 35 7.28 4.05 3.14
C LEU A 35 8.49 4.27 2.22
N GLY A 36 8.59 5.43 1.56
CA GLY A 36 9.76 5.83 0.78
C GLY A 36 9.67 5.54 -0.72
N TYR A 37 8.57 4.99 -1.23
CA TYR A 37 8.41 4.73 -2.67
C TYR A 37 8.08 6.04 -3.42
N PRO A 38 8.91 6.54 -4.36
CA PRO A 38 8.77 7.88 -4.96
C PRO A 38 7.64 7.97 -5.99
N LEU A 39 6.40 7.86 -5.52
CA LEU A 39 5.21 8.07 -6.33
C LEU A 39 4.80 9.55 -6.36
N ALA A 40 4.29 9.99 -7.51
CA ALA A 40 3.68 11.31 -7.65
C ALA A 40 2.50 11.46 -6.69
N SER A 41 2.40 12.63 -6.04
CA SER A 41 1.28 12.94 -5.16
C SER A 41 -0.03 12.92 -5.94
N LYS A 42 -1.01 12.16 -5.45
CA LYS A 42 -2.39 12.19 -5.93
C LYS A 42 -3.26 12.73 -4.81
N PRO A 43 -4.20 13.63 -5.10
CA PRO A 43 -5.15 14.17 -4.12
C PRO A 43 -6.28 13.18 -3.75
N ASP A 44 -6.12 11.88 -4.06
CA ASP A 44 -7.09 10.84 -3.70
C ASP A 44 -6.85 10.39 -2.25
N PHE A 45 -7.92 10.11 -1.53
CA PHE A 45 -7.89 9.57 -0.16
C PHE A 45 -8.20 8.08 -0.18
N LEU A 46 -7.30 7.28 0.39
CA LEU A 46 -7.44 5.82 0.46
C LEU A 46 -7.20 5.38 1.90
N PHE A 47 -8.23 4.83 2.53
CA PHE A 47 -8.19 4.43 3.92
C PHE A 47 -8.66 2.99 4.12
N LEU A 48 -7.92 2.24 4.95
CA LEU A 48 -8.48 1.11 5.65
C LEU A 48 -9.25 1.62 6.88
N VAL A 49 -10.40 1.02 7.14
CA VAL A 49 -11.27 1.33 8.28
C VAL A 49 -11.58 0.02 9.00
N PRO A 50 -11.56 -0.04 10.34
CA PRO A 50 -11.99 -1.21 11.08
C PRO A 50 -13.36 -1.69 10.60
N ASP A 51 -13.51 -3.01 10.46
CA ASP A 51 -14.69 -3.65 9.88
C ASP A 51 -16.00 -3.24 10.58
N GLU A 52 -15.96 -3.04 11.89
CA GLU A 52 -17.10 -2.58 12.68
C GLU A 52 -17.50 -1.12 12.41
N GLN A 53 -16.60 -0.31 11.85
CA GLN A 53 -16.79 1.12 11.57
C GLN A 53 -17.06 1.42 10.09
N ILE A 54 -16.81 0.46 9.18
CA ILE A 54 -16.82 0.72 7.73
C ILE A 54 -18.19 1.19 7.22
N GLN A 55 -19.30 0.68 7.76
CA GLN A 55 -20.64 1.10 7.36
C GLN A 55 -20.99 2.49 7.88
N ASP A 56 -20.56 2.84 9.09
CA ASP A 56 -20.76 4.17 9.63
C ASP A 56 -19.97 5.21 8.84
N ALA A 57 -18.71 4.89 8.51
CA ALA A 57 -17.89 5.73 7.63
C ALA A 57 -18.53 5.92 6.25
N ARG A 58 -19.10 4.85 5.67
CA ARG A 58 -19.85 4.94 4.40
C ARG A 58 -21.07 5.86 4.55
N ASN A 59 -21.86 5.68 5.60
CA ASN A 59 -23.08 6.45 5.83
C ASN A 59 -22.78 7.94 6.02
N ILE A 60 -21.71 8.28 6.74
CA ILE A 60 -21.23 9.67 6.89
C ILE A 60 -20.87 10.28 5.54
N ALA A 61 -20.10 9.57 4.71
CA ALA A 61 -19.73 10.06 3.38
C ALA A 61 -20.97 10.36 2.51
N ILE A 62 -21.95 9.44 2.51
CA ILE A 62 -23.22 9.62 1.78
C ILE A 62 -24.03 10.79 2.35
N ALA A 63 -24.15 10.89 3.68
CA ALA A 63 -24.88 11.97 4.35
C ALA A 63 -24.29 13.36 4.06
N ASN A 64 -22.98 13.42 3.80
CA ASN A 64 -22.29 14.63 3.39
C ASN A 64 -22.32 14.91 1.88
N GLY A 65 -23.06 14.10 1.11
CA GLY A 65 -23.30 14.34 -0.31
C GLY A 65 -22.15 13.89 -1.22
N LEU A 66 -21.30 12.98 -0.75
CA LEU A 66 -20.37 12.27 -1.61
C LEU A 66 -21.13 11.22 -2.42
N LEU A 67 -20.84 11.14 -3.72
CA LEU A 67 -21.52 10.25 -4.66
C LEU A 67 -20.66 9.03 -4.95
N ASP A 68 -21.30 7.89 -5.18
CA ASP A 68 -20.60 6.69 -5.63
C ASP A 68 -19.80 6.97 -6.92
N SER A 69 -18.56 6.52 -6.95
CA SER A 69 -17.65 6.75 -8.07
C SER A 69 -17.98 5.87 -9.27
N ASP A 70 -18.40 6.48 -10.38
CA ASP A 70 -18.53 5.85 -11.70
C ASP A 70 -17.18 5.73 -12.46
N ARG A 71 -16.13 6.38 -11.97
CA ARG A 71 -14.81 6.39 -12.62
C ARG A 71 -14.23 4.98 -12.80
N PRO A 72 -13.37 4.77 -13.82
CA PRO A 72 -12.61 3.54 -13.94
C PRO A 72 -11.72 3.26 -12.71
N ARG A 73 -11.62 1.97 -12.38
CA ARG A 73 -10.79 1.46 -11.28
C ARG A 73 -9.31 1.68 -11.59
N SER A 74 -8.63 2.36 -10.68
CA SER A 74 -7.22 2.75 -10.74
C SER A 74 -6.37 2.15 -9.61
N TYR A 75 -7.00 1.70 -8.52
CA TYR A 75 -6.37 1.22 -7.30
C TYR A 75 -6.64 -0.27 -7.04
N ILE A 76 -5.76 -0.95 -6.32
CA ILE A 76 -5.90 -2.38 -6.00
C ILE A 76 -7.17 -2.62 -5.19
N ALA A 77 -7.44 -1.76 -4.20
CA ALA A 77 -8.61 -1.77 -3.35
C ALA A 77 -9.91 -1.79 -4.16
N GLU A 78 -9.96 -1.07 -5.28
CA GLU A 78 -11.14 -1.02 -6.16
C GLU A 78 -11.38 -2.35 -6.88
N HIS A 79 -10.36 -3.18 -7.03
CA HIS A 79 -10.47 -4.52 -7.61
C HIS A 79 -10.90 -5.59 -6.60
N SER A 80 -10.84 -5.32 -5.29
CA SER A 80 -11.26 -6.26 -4.23
C SER A 80 -12.77 -6.54 -4.18
N ASN A 81 -13.59 -5.67 -4.79
CA ASN A 81 -15.05 -5.63 -4.63
C ASN A 81 -15.54 -5.47 -3.17
N LYS A 82 -14.65 -5.12 -2.23
CA LYS A 82 -14.97 -4.92 -0.80
C LYS A 82 -14.93 -3.45 -0.36
N CYS A 83 -14.54 -2.54 -1.26
CA CYS A 83 -14.41 -1.11 -0.94
C CYS A 83 -15.68 -0.31 -1.26
N PHE A 84 -15.85 0.80 -0.55
CA PHE A 84 -16.72 1.91 -0.96
C PHE A 84 -15.90 2.97 -1.69
N ARG A 85 -16.46 3.52 -2.77
CA ARG A 85 -15.75 4.41 -3.70
C ARG A 85 -16.59 5.65 -3.90
N PHE A 86 -16.06 6.80 -3.56
CA PHE A 86 -16.74 8.08 -3.72
C PHE A 86 -15.92 9.05 -4.57
N THR A 87 -16.59 10.01 -5.20
CA THR A 87 -15.95 11.14 -5.90
C THR A 87 -16.20 12.48 -5.22
N PHE A 88 -15.19 13.36 -5.23
CA PHE A 88 -15.27 14.73 -4.74
C PHE A 88 -14.32 15.65 -5.52
N GLY A 89 -14.52 16.97 -5.44
CA GLY A 89 -13.69 17.96 -6.12
C GLY A 89 -13.81 17.92 -7.65
N GLY A 90 -13.54 19.05 -8.31
CA GLY A 90 -13.76 19.27 -9.75
C GLY A 90 -13.40 18.09 -10.67
N PRO A 91 -12.12 17.87 -11.05
CA PRO A 91 -11.73 16.76 -11.92
C PRO A 91 -11.95 15.34 -11.31
N GLY A 92 -12.70 15.22 -10.22
CA GLY A 92 -13.23 13.98 -9.65
C GLY A 92 -12.20 13.19 -8.86
N TYR A 93 -11.65 13.75 -7.79
CA TYR A 93 -10.82 13.01 -6.84
C TYR A 93 -11.62 11.90 -6.15
N ARG A 94 -10.93 10.91 -5.59
CA ARG A 94 -11.56 9.72 -5.02
C ARG A 94 -11.36 9.63 -3.51
N LEU A 95 -12.42 9.26 -2.81
CA LEU A 95 -12.34 8.70 -1.46
C LEU A 95 -12.63 7.21 -1.55
N ILE A 96 -11.69 6.37 -1.13
CA ILE A 96 -11.82 4.92 -1.11
C ILE A 96 -11.72 4.44 0.33
N LEU A 97 -12.75 3.73 0.79
CA LEU A 97 -12.81 3.13 2.12
C LEU A 97 -12.84 1.60 1.97
N LEU A 98 -11.98 0.91 2.70
CA LEU A 98 -11.85 -0.55 2.61
C LEU A 98 -11.77 -1.15 4.03
N PRO A 99 -12.36 -2.33 4.29
CA PRO A 99 -12.24 -2.96 5.61
C PRO A 99 -10.79 -3.35 5.91
N LEU A 100 -10.35 -3.07 7.13
CA LEU A 100 -9.00 -3.38 7.63
C LEU A 100 -8.70 -4.89 7.51
N SER A 101 -9.69 -5.75 7.79
CA SER A 101 -9.55 -7.21 7.70
C SER A 101 -9.15 -7.73 6.32
N TRP A 102 -9.37 -6.97 5.24
CA TRP A 102 -8.97 -7.37 3.89
C TRP A 102 -7.45 -7.55 3.77
N THR A 103 -6.69 -6.73 4.49
CA THR A 103 -5.22 -6.78 4.51
C THR A 103 -4.68 -7.76 5.56
N GLY A 104 -5.49 -8.08 6.57
CA GLY A 104 -5.09 -8.81 7.77
C GLY A 104 -4.12 -8.05 8.68
N ILE A 105 -4.02 -6.72 8.52
CA ILE A 105 -3.36 -5.82 9.47
C ILE A 105 -4.17 -5.79 10.77
N LYS A 106 -3.49 -5.83 11.90
CA LYS A 106 -4.11 -5.73 13.22
C LYS A 106 -3.97 -4.34 13.82
N LYS A 107 -4.82 -4.02 14.81
CA LYS A 107 -4.84 -2.70 15.44
C LYS A 107 -3.54 -2.38 16.19
N GLU A 108 -2.90 -3.40 16.77
CA GLU A 108 -1.61 -3.27 17.45
C GLU A 108 -0.43 -2.98 16.52
N GLU A 109 -0.61 -3.13 15.20
CA GLU A 109 0.41 -2.81 14.18
C GLU A 109 0.31 -1.36 13.69
N LEU A 110 -0.72 -0.62 14.14
CA LEU A 110 -0.97 0.74 13.71
C LEU A 110 -0.09 1.74 14.48
N ILE A 111 0.43 2.72 13.74
CA ILE A 111 1.22 3.82 14.28
C ILE A 111 0.46 5.12 13.98
N GLU A 112 0.16 5.91 15.00
CA GLU A 112 -0.47 7.21 14.80
C GLU A 112 0.50 8.18 14.12
N VAL A 113 0.02 8.89 13.09
CA VAL A 113 0.78 9.90 12.38
C VAL A 113 0.29 11.27 12.80
N GLU A 114 1.21 12.11 13.27
CA GLU A 114 0.95 13.53 13.43
C GLU A 114 0.72 14.16 12.04
N ASN A 115 -0.55 14.33 11.67
CA ASN A 115 -0.93 14.96 10.42
C ASN A 115 -1.57 16.32 10.69
N THR A 116 -0.87 17.39 10.36
CA THR A 116 -1.38 18.76 10.51
C THR A 116 -2.27 19.22 9.35
N GLN A 117 -2.33 18.45 8.26
CA GLN A 117 -3.02 18.84 7.04
C GLN A 117 -4.47 18.35 6.98
N LEU A 118 -4.82 17.31 7.74
CA LEU A 118 -6.17 16.74 7.75
C LEU A 118 -6.83 16.95 9.11
N PRO A 119 -8.16 17.19 9.15
CA PRO A 119 -8.86 17.53 10.38
C PRO A 119 -9.07 16.32 11.33
N CYS A 120 -8.54 15.15 10.98
CA CYS A 120 -8.66 13.87 11.69
C CYS A 120 -7.28 13.21 11.88
N SER A 121 -7.10 12.48 12.99
CA SER A 121 -5.94 11.61 13.18
C SER A 121 -5.96 10.48 12.16
N ILE A 122 -4.80 10.17 11.61
CA ILE A 122 -4.60 9.07 10.67
C ILE A 122 -3.53 8.15 11.23
N SER A 123 -3.77 6.86 11.12
CA SER A 123 -2.78 5.84 11.41
C SER A 123 -2.08 5.39 10.14
N THR A 124 -0.87 4.86 10.30
CA THR A 124 -0.10 4.19 9.25
C THR A 124 0.40 2.85 9.77
N VAL A 125 1.16 2.12 8.95
CA VAL A 125 1.79 0.87 9.33
C VAL A 125 3.27 0.89 8.98
N PRO A 126 4.13 0.22 9.76
CA PRO A 126 5.54 0.11 9.43
C PRO A 126 5.77 -0.85 8.25
N VAL A 127 6.95 -0.78 7.64
CA VAL A 127 7.35 -1.65 6.51
C VAL A 127 7.08 -3.15 6.74
N PRO A 128 7.36 -3.75 7.92
CA PRO A 128 7.10 -5.17 8.15
C PRO A 128 5.61 -5.53 8.00
N SER A 129 4.73 -4.73 8.61
CA SER A 129 3.27 -4.93 8.54
C SER A 129 2.74 -4.70 7.12
N PHE A 130 3.27 -3.70 6.41
CA PHE A 130 2.99 -3.51 4.98
C PHE A 130 3.39 -4.74 4.15
N CYS A 131 4.61 -5.26 4.33
CA CYS A 131 5.09 -6.43 3.59
C CYS A 131 4.23 -7.67 3.87
N ALA A 132 3.88 -7.93 5.14
CA ALA A 132 2.99 -9.03 5.52
C ALA A 132 1.60 -8.89 4.89
N ALA A 133 1.04 -7.68 4.88
CA ALA A 133 -0.26 -7.39 4.26
C ALA A 133 -0.24 -7.64 2.75
N TYR A 134 0.77 -7.12 2.05
CA TYR A 134 0.90 -7.29 0.61
C TYR A 134 1.19 -8.74 0.21
N LEU A 135 2.03 -9.46 0.94
CA LEU A 135 2.23 -10.90 0.74
C LEU A 135 0.91 -11.68 0.88
N ARG A 136 0.11 -11.34 1.89
CA ARG A 136 -1.20 -11.97 2.09
C ARG A 136 -2.15 -11.69 0.90
N ILE A 137 -2.18 -10.45 0.41
CA ILE A 137 -2.96 -10.09 -0.78
C ILE A 137 -2.48 -10.89 -2.00
N ILE A 138 -1.17 -10.92 -2.27
CA ILE A 138 -0.58 -11.66 -3.39
C ILE A 138 -0.94 -13.15 -3.33
N MET A 139 -0.85 -13.77 -2.15
CA MET A 139 -1.13 -15.19 -1.95
C MET A 139 -2.62 -15.55 -2.06
N GLN A 140 -3.52 -14.60 -1.78
CA GLN A 140 -4.96 -14.80 -1.96
C GLN A 140 -5.40 -14.68 -3.41
N GLU A 141 -4.59 -14.07 -4.26
CA GLU A 141 -4.92 -13.79 -5.65
C GLU A 141 -4.44 -14.86 -6.62
N LYS A 142 -5.10 -14.93 -7.78
CA LYS A 142 -4.65 -15.81 -8.87
C LYS A 142 -3.37 -15.23 -9.49
N PRO A 143 -2.32 -16.05 -9.70
CA PRO A 143 -1.14 -15.63 -10.44
C PRO A 143 -1.51 -15.10 -11.84
N GLY A 144 -0.92 -13.98 -12.22
CA GLY A 144 -1.21 -13.28 -13.48
C GLY A 144 -2.46 -12.40 -13.48
N SER A 145 -3.19 -12.32 -12.36
CA SER A 145 -4.25 -11.31 -12.21
C SER A 145 -3.65 -9.89 -12.11
N LYS A 146 -4.46 -8.88 -12.41
CA LYS A 146 -4.05 -7.47 -12.27
C LYS A 146 -3.69 -7.12 -10.82
N ILE A 147 -4.44 -7.65 -9.85
CA ILE A 147 -4.19 -7.44 -8.41
C ILE A 147 -2.83 -8.04 -8.04
N TYR A 148 -2.57 -9.28 -8.45
CA TYR A 148 -1.28 -9.95 -8.24
C TYR A 148 -0.11 -9.14 -8.78
N PHE A 149 -0.22 -8.63 -10.01
CA PHE A 149 0.84 -7.86 -10.65
C PHE A 149 1.12 -6.54 -9.92
N ILE A 150 0.08 -5.76 -9.63
CA ILE A 150 0.26 -4.46 -8.98
C ILE A 150 0.75 -4.65 -7.54
N ALA A 151 0.19 -5.60 -6.78
CA ALA A 151 0.63 -5.88 -5.42
C ALA A 151 2.09 -6.33 -5.37
N THR A 152 2.51 -7.19 -6.31
CA THR A 152 3.91 -7.60 -6.44
C THR A 152 4.82 -6.40 -6.75
N ALA A 153 4.41 -5.54 -7.69
CA ALA A 153 5.19 -4.36 -8.07
C ALA A 153 5.32 -3.34 -6.92
N ASP A 154 4.24 -3.08 -6.19
CA ASP A 154 4.23 -2.20 -5.02
C ASP A 154 5.11 -2.76 -3.88
N LEU A 155 5.01 -4.06 -3.61
CA LEU A 155 5.85 -4.74 -2.61
C LEU A 155 7.33 -4.63 -2.98
N LEU A 156 7.68 -4.93 -4.23
CA LEU A 156 9.04 -4.79 -4.75
C LEU A 156 9.52 -3.34 -4.65
N GLY A 157 8.70 -2.38 -5.06
CA GLY A 157 9.03 -0.96 -4.99
C GLY A 157 9.37 -0.51 -3.57
N VAL A 158 8.53 -0.83 -2.58
CA VAL A 158 8.83 -0.48 -1.19
C VAL A 158 10.09 -1.17 -0.70
N ILE A 159 10.31 -2.45 -1.02
CA ILE A 159 11.54 -3.15 -0.62
C ILE A 159 12.78 -2.50 -1.23
N THR A 160 12.79 -2.28 -2.55
CA THR A 160 13.92 -1.69 -3.26
C THR A 160 14.29 -0.34 -2.67
N TYR A 161 13.30 0.55 -2.49
CA TYR A 161 13.55 1.90 -2.01
C TYR A 161 13.78 2.00 -0.50
N SER A 162 13.37 1.01 0.29
CA SER A 162 13.64 0.99 1.74
C SER A 162 14.93 0.26 2.12
N MET A 163 15.45 -0.61 1.26
CA MET A 163 16.60 -1.48 1.56
C MET A 163 17.85 -1.19 0.75
N PHE A 164 17.71 -0.66 -0.45
CA PHE A 164 18.82 -0.46 -1.39
C PHE A 164 18.98 1.01 -1.75
N ASP A 165 20.19 1.38 -2.16
CA ASP A 165 20.49 2.74 -2.60
C ASP A 165 19.89 3.00 -4.00
N ALA A 166 18.61 3.36 -4.05
CA ALA A 166 17.91 3.69 -5.30
C ALA A 166 18.20 5.13 -5.79
N SER A 167 19.21 5.83 -5.24
CA SER A 167 19.51 7.22 -5.61
C SER A 167 19.95 7.42 -7.07
N TYR A 168 20.33 6.33 -7.75
CA TYR A 168 20.69 6.34 -9.17
C TYR A 168 19.48 6.34 -10.13
N GLU A 169 18.27 6.01 -9.68
CA GLU A 169 17.08 6.02 -10.55
C GLU A 169 16.74 7.44 -11.01
N GLY A 170 16.86 7.70 -12.33
CA GLY A 170 16.69 9.02 -12.94
C GLY A 170 18.01 9.71 -13.32
N SER A 171 19.13 9.17 -12.87
CA SER A 171 20.45 9.47 -13.43
C SER A 171 20.59 8.72 -14.76
N TYR A 172 20.94 9.42 -15.83
CA TYR A 172 21.04 8.91 -17.21
C TYR A 172 21.53 7.45 -17.31
N MET A 173 20.86 6.62 -18.13
CA MET A 173 21.50 5.44 -18.70
C MET A 173 22.72 5.92 -19.51
N PRO A 174 23.95 5.54 -19.13
CA PRO A 174 25.15 5.87 -19.88
C PRO A 174 25.05 5.27 -21.28
N LYS A 175 25.52 6.02 -22.27
CA LYS A 175 25.58 5.52 -23.65
C LYS A 175 26.81 4.62 -23.79
N PRO A 176 26.82 3.66 -24.74
CA PRO A 176 28.01 2.86 -25.00
C PRO A 176 29.21 3.78 -25.31
N GLY A 177 30.27 3.71 -24.49
CA GLY A 177 31.44 4.58 -24.55
C GLY A 177 31.73 5.36 -23.26
N ASP A 178 30.84 5.33 -22.26
CA ASP A 178 31.16 5.73 -20.89
C ASP A 178 31.97 4.59 -20.21
N ASP A 179 33.26 4.55 -20.50
CA ASP A 179 34.24 3.63 -19.89
C ASP A 179 34.45 3.99 -18.41
N ASP A 180 33.58 3.57 -17.49
CA ASP A 180 33.86 3.33 -16.05
C ASP A 180 32.59 2.99 -15.24
N TYR A 181 31.93 1.86 -15.54
CA TYR A 181 31.06 1.21 -14.55
C TYR A 181 31.66 -0.13 -14.15
N VAL A 182 32.39 -0.10 -13.04
CA VAL A 182 32.68 -1.29 -12.26
C VAL A 182 31.38 -1.64 -11.55
N VAL A 183 30.78 -2.79 -11.88
CA VAL A 183 29.77 -3.39 -11.00
C VAL A 183 30.49 -3.65 -9.69
N ASP A 184 30.17 -2.85 -8.67
CA ASP A 184 30.79 -2.97 -7.36
C ASP A 184 30.11 -4.14 -6.63
N GLU A 185 30.52 -5.36 -6.98
CA GLU A 185 30.00 -6.60 -6.41
C GLU A 185 30.13 -6.62 -4.88
N GLU A 186 31.11 -5.90 -4.31
CA GLU A 186 31.28 -5.75 -2.87
C GLU A 186 30.22 -4.82 -2.26
N LYS A 187 29.92 -3.69 -2.90
CA LYS A 187 28.82 -2.80 -2.49
C LYS A 187 27.49 -3.55 -2.53
N ASP A 188 27.18 -4.24 -3.63
CA ASP A 188 25.93 -4.98 -3.79
C ASP A 188 25.78 -6.09 -2.74
N ALA A 189 26.86 -6.82 -2.45
CA ALA A 189 26.87 -7.83 -1.40
C ALA A 189 26.64 -7.24 0.00
N LEU A 190 27.23 -6.07 0.28
CA LEU A 190 27.06 -5.37 1.56
C LEU A 190 25.63 -4.84 1.73
N GLU A 191 25.04 -4.28 0.67
CA GLU A 191 23.63 -3.84 0.69
C GLU A 191 22.69 -5.01 0.93
N LEU A 192 22.91 -6.14 0.26
CA LEU A 192 22.15 -7.37 0.48
C LEU A 192 22.28 -7.87 1.93
N GLU A 193 23.48 -7.89 2.50
CA GLU A 193 23.69 -8.30 3.89
C GLU A 193 22.97 -7.36 4.87
N ASN A 194 23.03 -6.05 4.63
CA ASN A 194 22.34 -5.04 5.43
C ASN A 194 20.82 -5.18 5.33
N ALA A 195 20.27 -5.45 4.14
CA ALA A 195 18.86 -5.71 3.94
C ALA A 195 18.40 -6.95 4.71
N ILE A 196 19.16 -8.06 4.62
CA ILE A 196 18.89 -9.29 5.38
C ILE A 196 18.93 -9.03 6.88
N ARG A 197 19.94 -8.29 7.37
CA ARG A 197 20.07 -7.94 8.79
C ARG A 197 18.90 -7.10 9.26
N THR A 198 18.45 -6.16 8.44
CA THR A 198 17.31 -5.28 8.71
C THR A 198 16.02 -6.09 8.83
N ILE A 199 15.74 -7.00 7.88
CA ILE A 199 14.56 -7.89 7.94
C ILE A 199 14.59 -8.81 9.17
N LYS A 200 15.77 -9.33 9.53
CA LYS A 200 15.92 -10.13 10.75
C LYS A 200 15.66 -9.32 12.03
N GLY A 201 15.91 -8.00 11.99
CA GLY A 201 15.61 -7.08 13.09
C GLY A 201 14.16 -6.59 13.14
N TRP A 202 13.35 -6.87 12.12
CA TRP A 202 11.95 -6.45 12.10
C TRP A 202 11.11 -7.12 13.19
N ASN A 203 10.19 -6.35 13.74
CA ASN A 203 9.21 -6.85 14.72
C ASN A 203 7.93 -7.23 13.99
N PHE A 204 7.68 -8.53 13.87
CA PHE A 204 6.42 -9.07 13.39
C PHE A 204 5.58 -9.53 14.59
N THR A 205 4.26 -9.50 14.44
CA THR A 205 3.38 -10.23 15.36
C THR A 205 3.50 -11.73 15.11
N GLN A 206 3.08 -12.55 16.09
CA GLN A 206 3.08 -14.01 15.97
C GLN A 206 2.37 -14.52 14.69
N ASP A 207 1.29 -13.86 14.27
CA ASP A 207 0.50 -14.25 13.10
C ASP A 207 1.10 -13.77 11.76
N THR A 208 2.14 -12.96 11.81
CA THR A 208 2.83 -12.38 10.66
C THR A 208 4.30 -12.82 10.57
N GLU A 209 4.79 -13.63 11.52
CA GLU A 209 6.19 -14.07 11.55
C GLU A 209 6.58 -14.87 10.30
N TRP A 210 5.64 -15.63 9.71
CA TRP A 210 5.84 -16.35 8.45
C TRP A 210 6.26 -15.43 7.29
N ALA A 211 5.88 -14.14 7.33
CA ALA A 211 6.23 -13.19 6.30
C ALA A 211 7.73 -12.90 6.31
N ARG A 212 8.39 -12.96 7.47
CA ARG A 212 9.85 -12.76 7.59
C ARG A 212 10.61 -13.75 6.71
N ASP A 213 10.28 -15.04 6.81
CA ASP A 213 10.98 -16.09 6.07
C ASP A 213 10.77 -15.96 4.56
N ILE A 214 9.59 -15.54 4.11
CA ILE A 214 9.31 -15.28 2.70
C ILE A 214 10.09 -14.06 2.23
N MET A 215 10.08 -12.96 3.00
CA MET A 215 10.83 -11.75 2.68
C MET A 215 12.33 -12.01 2.58
N LEU A 216 12.89 -12.80 3.50
CA LEU A 216 14.30 -13.20 3.44
C LEU A 216 14.62 -13.98 2.17
N GLN A 217 13.76 -14.93 1.77
CA GLN A 217 13.94 -15.69 0.54
C GLN A 217 13.79 -14.85 -0.73
N LEU A 218 12.88 -13.87 -0.74
CA LEU A 218 12.70 -12.93 -1.85
C LEU A 218 13.94 -12.04 -2.01
N ILE A 219 14.42 -11.45 -0.91
CA ILE A 219 15.61 -10.60 -0.93
C ILE A 219 16.87 -11.38 -1.30
N SER A 220 17.03 -12.61 -0.81
CA SER A 220 18.16 -13.47 -1.17
C SER A 220 18.09 -14.05 -2.59
N GLY A 221 17.03 -13.75 -3.36
CA GLY A 221 16.79 -14.31 -4.69
C GLY A 221 16.50 -15.82 -4.71
N THR A 222 16.35 -16.45 -3.54
CA THR A 222 16.05 -17.88 -3.40
C THR A 222 14.61 -18.19 -3.81
N LEU A 223 13.72 -17.22 -3.63
CA LEU A 223 12.34 -17.25 -4.12
C LEU A 223 12.14 -16.12 -5.12
N GLN A 224 11.55 -16.44 -6.27
CA GLN A 224 11.12 -15.46 -7.25
C GLN A 224 9.70 -14.99 -6.93
N TYR A 225 9.38 -13.72 -7.17
CA TYR A 225 8.06 -13.15 -6.88
C TYR A 225 6.94 -13.86 -7.66
N GLU A 226 7.22 -14.34 -8.87
CA GLU A 226 6.29 -15.11 -9.72
C GLU A 226 6.01 -16.51 -9.18
N SER A 227 6.86 -16.98 -8.25
CA SER A 227 6.75 -18.29 -7.62
C SER A 227 6.02 -18.25 -6.27
N LEU A 228 5.56 -17.06 -5.84
CA LEU A 228 4.74 -16.95 -4.63
C LEU A 228 3.46 -17.80 -4.77
N PRO A 229 3.09 -18.55 -3.72
CA PRO A 229 1.94 -19.43 -3.78
C PRO A 229 0.65 -18.60 -3.86
N GLY A 230 0.09 -18.44 -5.06
CA GLY A 230 -1.24 -17.87 -5.25
C GLY A 230 -2.34 -18.92 -5.08
N MET A 231 -3.59 -18.46 -4.92
CA MET A 231 -4.74 -19.35 -4.88
C MET A 231 -4.87 -20.03 -6.26
N ARG A 232 -4.37 -21.27 -6.39
CA ARG A 232 -4.58 -22.07 -7.60
C ARG A 232 -6.09 -22.26 -7.72
N GLY A 233 -6.66 -21.73 -8.80
CA GLY A 233 -8.10 -21.71 -9.01
C GLY A 233 -8.72 -23.04 -8.60
N ALA A 234 -9.69 -22.97 -7.69
CA ALA A 234 -10.59 -24.07 -7.43
C ALA A 234 -11.01 -24.61 -8.81
N ARG A 235 -10.71 -25.88 -9.07
CA ARG A 235 -11.33 -26.58 -10.19
C ARG A 235 -12.83 -26.40 -9.98
N THR A 236 -13.46 -25.60 -10.83
CA THR A 236 -14.89 -25.72 -11.07
C THR A 236 -15.08 -27.12 -11.63
N SER A 237 -15.30 -28.07 -10.72
CA SER A 237 -15.98 -29.30 -11.06
C SER A 237 -17.34 -28.89 -11.62
N GLN A 238 -17.65 -29.47 -12.77
CA GLN A 238 -18.87 -29.32 -13.54
C GLN A 238 -20.12 -29.49 -12.67
N GLU A 239 -21.15 -28.71 -12.96
CA GLU A 239 -22.45 -29.19 -13.45
C GLU A 239 -23.14 -28.10 -14.29
#